data_AF-A0A9D1DWA4-F1
#
_entry.id   AF-A0A9D1DWA4-F1
#
_cell.length_a   1.000
_cell.length_b   1.000
_cell.length_c   1.000
_cell.angle_alpha   90.00
_cell.angle_beta   90.00
_cell.angle_gamma   90.00
#
_symmetry.space_group_name_H-M   'P 1'
#
loop_
_entity.id
_entity.type
_entity.pdbx_description
1 polymer ?
#
loop_
_entity_poly.entity_id
_entity_poly.type
_entity_poly.pdbx_seq_one_letter_code
_entity_poly.pdbx_strand_id
1 'polypeptide(L)' 'MRLDALPLAMSYLPMQKWENLYDPEVGLDRGTIFACLDLPFTGKEGKLYGDV' A
#
# COMPACT_ATOMS: atom_id res chain seq x y z
N MET A 1 10.93 -21.48 2.50
CA MET A 1 9.93 -21.48 1.40
C MET A 1 10.71 -21.46 0.10
N ARG A 2 10.44 -22.36 -0.85
CA ARG A 2 11.12 -22.31 -2.15
C ARG A 2 10.31 -21.46 -3.14
N LEU A 3 10.99 -20.66 -3.95
CA LEU A 3 10.37 -19.66 -4.83
C LEU A 3 9.63 -20.29 -6.03
N ASP A 4 10.07 -21.47 -6.47
CA ASP A 4 9.53 -22.28 -7.57
C ASP A 4 8.14 -22.86 -7.30
N ALA A 5 7.69 -22.87 -6.04
CA ALA A 5 6.38 -23.35 -5.63
C ALA A 5 5.33 -22.23 -5.47
N LEU A 6 5.72 -20.96 -5.66
CA LEU A 6 4.85 -19.80 -5.48
C LEU A 6 4.17 -19.43 -6.81
N PRO A 7 2.87 -19.07 -6.82
CA PRO A 7 2.21 -18.55 -8.01
C PRO A 7 2.94 -17.33 -8.57
N LEU A 8 3.31 -17.41 -9.85
CA LEU A 8 3.92 -16.30 -10.57
C LEU A 8 2.96 -15.10 -10.60
N ALA A 9 3.51 -13.89 -10.48
CA ALA A 9 2.77 -12.62 -10.46
C ALA A 9 1.83 -12.39 -9.24
N MET A 10 1.98 -13.15 -8.15
CA MET A 10 1.32 -12.83 -6.88
C MET A 10 2.15 -11.83 -6.07
N SER A 11 1.52 -10.73 -5.62
CA SER A 11 2.15 -9.81 -4.67
C SER A 11 2.00 -10.33 -3.23
N TYR A 12 3.11 -10.71 -2.61
CA TYR A 12 3.16 -11.13 -1.20
C TYR A 12 3.29 -9.90 -0.30
N LEU A 13 2.15 -9.29 0.03
CA LEU A 13 2.10 -8.13 0.90
C LEU A 13 2.06 -8.55 2.38
N PRO A 14 2.69 -7.77 3.29
CA PRO A 14 2.51 -7.97 4.72
C PRO A 14 1.05 -7.72 5.11
N MET A 15 0.60 -8.35 6.21
CA MET A 15 -0.73 -8.09 6.74
C MET A 15 -0.84 -6.61 7.17
N GLN A 16 -1.84 -5.91 6.62
CA GLN A 16 -2.12 -4.53 6.98
C GLN A 16 -2.53 -4.46 8.47
N LYS A 17 -1.85 -3.61 9.23
CA LYS A 17 -2.20 -3.37 10.64
C LYS A 17 -3.38 -2.41 10.73
N TRP A 18 -4.25 -2.67 11.70
CA TRP A 18 -5.40 -1.83 12.02
C TRP A 18 -4.98 -0.77 13.03
N GLU A 19 -4.48 0.36 12.52
CA GLU A 19 -4.04 1.48 13.33
C GLU A 19 -4.34 2.80 12.59
N ASN A 20 -4.59 3.86 13.37
CA ASN A 20 -4.82 5.20 12.84
C ASN A 20 -5.94 5.26 11.77
N LEU A 21 -7.13 4.81 12.15
CA LEU A 21 -8.31 4.78 11.29
C LEU A 21 -9.04 6.11 11.32
N TYR A 22 -9.58 6.52 10.17
CA TYR A 22 -10.55 7.60 10.09
C TYR A 22 -11.94 7.13 10.51
N ASP A 23 -12.78 8.10 10.90
CA ASP A 23 -14.22 7.86 10.98
C ASP A 23 -14.76 7.44 9.60
N PRO A 24 -15.82 6.60 9.55
CA PRO A 24 -16.32 6.03 8.29
C PRO A 24 -16.66 7.07 7.21
N GLU A 25 -17.22 8.21 7.61
CA GLU A 25 -17.60 9.30 6.69
C GLU A 25 -16.36 9.94 6.05
N VAL A 26 -15.31 10.16 6.84
CA VAL A 26 -14.03 10.73 6.38
C VAL A 26 -13.28 9.70 5.53
N GLY A 27 -13.28 8.43 5.92
CA GLY A 27 -12.66 7.36 5.14
C GLY A 27 -13.30 7.17 3.77
N LEU A 28 -14.61 7.36 3.67
CA LEU A 28 -15.33 7.32 2.38
C LEU A 28 -14.93 8.47 1.47
N ASP A 29 -14.81 9.69 2.01
CA ASP A 29 -14.38 10.88 1.25
C ASP A 29 -12.93 10.74 0.75
N ARG A 30 -12.03 10.17 1.57
CA ARG A 30 -10.60 9.95 1.23
C ARG A 30 -10.34 8.71 0.39
N GLY A 31 -11.30 7.79 0.27
CA GLY A 31 -11.13 6.52 -0.44
C GLY A 31 -10.27 5.49 0.30
N THR A 32 -9.90 5.76 1.56
CA THR A 32 -9.21 4.84 2.46
C THR A 32 -9.63 5.13 3.90
N ILE A 33 -9.92 4.07 4.67
CA ILE A 33 -10.16 4.21 6.12
C ILE A 33 -8.85 4.32 6.90
N PHE A 34 -7.72 3.91 6.31
CA PHE A 34 -6.41 3.98 6.95
C PHE A 34 -5.78 5.33 6.64
N ALA A 35 -5.63 6.18 7.66
CA ALA A 35 -5.03 7.51 7.50
C ALA A 35 -3.57 7.43 6.99
N CYS A 36 -2.85 6.37 7.35
CA CYS A 36 -1.50 6.13 6.87
C CYS A 36 -1.39 5.90 5.35
N LEU A 37 -2.51 5.57 4.69
CA LEU A 37 -2.59 5.39 3.23
C LEU A 37 -3.05 6.65 2.49
N ASP A 38 -3.51 7.70 3.19
CA ASP A 38 -3.84 9.00 2.60
C ASP A 38 -2.55 9.81 2.37
N LEU A 39 -1.80 9.40 1.34
CA LEU A 39 -0.54 10.04 0.95
C LEU A 39 -0.77 11.00 -0.22
N PRO A 40 -0.14 12.19 -0.22
CA PRO A 40 -0.28 13.13 -1.32
C PRO A 40 0.23 12.50 -2.61
N PHE A 41 -0.58 12.61 -3.68
CA PHE A 41 -0.15 12.17 -5.00
C PHE A 41 0.96 13.08 -5.52
N THR A 42 2.21 12.67 -5.32
CA THR A 42 3.37 13.50 -5.67
C THR A 42 3.75 13.45 -7.15
N GLY A 43 3.03 12.69 -7.99
CA GLY A 43 3.26 12.59 -9.44
C GLY A 43 4.68 12.17 -9.83
N LYS A 44 5.51 11.75 -8.86
CA LYS A 44 6.85 11.23 -9.13
C LYS A 44 6.67 9.79 -9.61
N GLU A 45 7.16 9.54 -10.82
CA GLU A 45 7.42 8.19 -11.29
C GLU A 45 8.11 7.41 -10.15
N GLY A 46 7.63 6.21 -9.87
CA GLY A 46 8.21 5.37 -8.82
C GLY A 46 9.68 5.12 -9.17
N LYS A 47 10.59 5.92 -8.60
CA LYS A 47 12.02 5.71 -8.80
C LYS A 47 12.35 4.32 -8.29
N LEU A 48 12.84 3.48 -9.20
CA LEU A 48 13.42 2.20 -8.83
C LEU A 48 14.58 2.49 -7.86
N TYR A 49 14.61 1.76 -6.75
CA TYR A 49 15.74 1.80 -5.83
C TYR A 49 16.95 1.21 -6.57
N GLY A 50 17.75 2.06 -7.23
CA GLY A 50 18.89 1.60 -8.03
C GLY A 50 19.51 2.57 -9.04
N ASP A 51 18.90 3.73 -9.35
CA ASP A 51 19.51 4.66 -10.30
C ASP A 51 20.61 5.50 -9.63
N VAL A 52 21.86 5.10 -9.90
CA VAL A 52 23.14 5.76 -9.61
C VAL A 52 23.37 7.00 -10.47
#